data_AF-A0A504Y760-F1
#
_entry.id   AF-A0A504Y760-F1
#
_cell.length_a   1.000
_cell.length_b   1.000
_cell.length_c   1.000
_cell.angle_alpha   90.00
_cell.angle_beta   90.00
_cell.angle_gamma   90.00
#
_symmetry.space_group_name_H-M   'P 1'
#
loop_
_entity.id
_entity.type
_entity.pdbx_description
1 polymer ?
#
loop_
_entity_poly.entity_id
_entity_poly.type
_entity_poly.pdbx_seq_one_letter_code
_entity_poly.pdbx_strand_id
1 'polypeptide(L)'
;MEMHSEAEELKYLDNFISEASDTITLKSALLEKNISAIGKWPDDSFFAKKDSSLKKNTAFVKKVVSSFGIIYSLKRNFLDSQKDALLAEFESLNLSKYVEEVATAIVEAKIKTTDIPFILKLCSAMHQRYSDFGSLFLDAWKKVLSTNKDLKHANLSKLRVDLALFADLNTIGVFREPESMRLLASQLTLLINGDLETFSNIGIICSFCRHCSDDWIGLIPRRVRYVQ
;
A
#
# COMPACT_ATOMS: atom_id res chain seq x y z
N MET A 1 -22.84 8.85 28.88
CA MET A 1 -21.53 8.18 28.82
C MET A 1 -21.83 6.70 28.91
N GLU A 2 -21.84 5.99 27.78
CA GLU A 2 -22.09 4.55 27.79
C GLU A 2 -20.91 3.88 28.52
N MET A 3 -21.21 3.24 29.63
CA MET A 3 -20.24 2.51 30.43
C MET A 3 -20.06 1.15 29.73
N HIS A 4 -19.04 1.07 28.86
CA HIS A 4 -18.64 -0.22 28.28
C HIS A 4 -18.22 -1.15 29.42
N SER A 5 -18.55 -2.44 29.32
CA SER A 5 -18.10 -3.38 30.33
C SER A 5 -16.57 -3.53 30.24
N GLU A 6 -15.89 -3.73 31.37
CA GLU A 6 -14.44 -3.99 31.44
C GLU A 6 -14.00 -5.08 30.41
N ALA A 7 -14.82 -6.11 30.24
CA ALA A 7 -14.60 -7.17 29.25
C ALA A 7 -14.62 -6.67 27.78
N GLU A 8 -15.44 -5.67 27.44
CA GLU A 8 -15.46 -5.06 26.12
C GLU A 8 -14.22 -4.20 25.87
N GLU A 9 -13.73 -3.50 26.89
CA GLU A 9 -12.53 -2.67 26.79
C GLU A 9 -11.25 -3.51 26.63
N LEU A 10 -11.12 -4.57 27.42
CA LEU A 10 -10.02 -5.54 27.30
C LEU A 10 -10.02 -6.22 25.92
N LYS A 11 -11.19 -6.66 25.43
CA LYS A 11 -11.30 -7.25 24.10
C LYS A 11 -10.92 -6.26 22.99
N TYR A 12 -11.27 -4.99 23.13
CA TYR A 12 -10.87 -3.95 22.19
C TYR A 12 -9.34 -3.75 22.21
N LEU A 13 -8.73 -3.73 23.40
CA LEU A 13 -7.29 -3.61 23.57
C LEU A 13 -6.53 -4.78 22.92
N ASP A 14 -6.97 -6.02 23.19
CA ASP A 14 -6.35 -7.22 22.63
C ASP A 14 -6.39 -7.23 21.10
N ASN A 15 -7.54 -6.86 20.52
CA ASN A 15 -7.67 -6.73 19.08
C ASN A 15 -6.73 -5.65 18.52
N PHE A 16 -6.65 -4.49 19.18
CA PHE A 16 -5.75 -3.41 18.77
C PHE A 16 -4.28 -3.84 18.80
N ILE A 17 -3.84 -4.50 19.88
CA ILE A 17 -2.46 -5.01 20.02
C ILE A 17 -2.17 -6.06 18.96
N SER A 18 -3.10 -7.00 18.71
CA SER A 18 -2.94 -8.02 17.68
C SER A 18 -2.80 -7.40 16.29
N GLU A 19 -3.70 -6.49 15.91
CA GLU A 19 -3.68 -5.83 14.59
C GLU A 19 -2.41 -4.99 14.38
N ALA A 20 -1.99 -4.24 15.41
CA ALA A 20 -0.75 -3.46 15.37
C ALA A 20 0.48 -4.37 15.25
N SER A 21 0.53 -5.46 16.02
CA SER A 21 1.63 -6.42 16.00
C SER A 21 1.77 -7.11 14.65
N ASP A 22 0.66 -7.53 14.04
CA ASP A 22 0.64 -8.15 12.71
C ASP A 22 1.13 -7.16 11.65
N THR A 23 0.70 -5.91 11.74
CA THR A 23 1.09 -4.83 10.81
C THR A 23 2.58 -4.51 10.92
N ILE A 24 3.10 -4.33 12.14
CA ILE A 24 4.52 -4.08 12.40
C ILE A 24 5.35 -5.26 11.89
N THR A 25 4.98 -6.50 12.25
CA THR A 25 5.69 -7.70 11.84
C THR A 25 5.78 -7.81 10.31
N LEU A 26 4.67 -7.57 9.61
CA LEU A 26 4.65 -7.57 8.15
C LEU A 26 5.59 -6.49 7.58
N LYS A 27 5.43 -5.24 8.02
CA LYS A 27 6.19 -4.10 7.48
C LYS A 27 7.69 -4.24 7.75
N SER A 28 8.09 -4.63 8.95
CA SER A 28 9.50 -4.85 9.30
C SER A 28 10.13 -5.97 8.46
N ALA A 29 9.42 -7.08 8.26
CA ALA A 29 9.91 -8.18 7.43
C ALA A 29 10.05 -7.79 5.95
N LEU A 30 9.13 -6.97 5.42
CA LEU A 30 9.23 -6.47 4.05
C LEU A 30 10.36 -5.44 3.90
N LEU A 31 10.52 -4.54 4.88
CA LEU A 31 11.62 -3.58 4.90
C LEU A 31 12.98 -4.26 4.89
N GLU A 32 13.18 -5.26 5.75
CA GLU A 32 14.43 -6.03 5.82
C GLU A 32 14.78 -6.66 4.46
N LYS A 33 13.79 -7.29 3.80
CA LYS A 33 13.97 -7.89 2.48
C LYS A 33 14.28 -6.85 1.41
N ASN A 34 13.56 -5.72 1.41
CA ASN A 34 13.76 -4.66 0.43
C ASN A 34 15.15 -4.02 0.57
N ILE A 35 15.58 -3.71 1.79
CA ILE A 35 16.94 -3.20 2.05
C ILE A 35 17.99 -4.22 1.60
N SER A 36 17.79 -5.50 1.93
CA SER A 36 18.74 -6.56 1.63
C SER A 36 18.94 -6.80 0.13
N ALA A 37 17.93 -6.49 -0.69
CA ALA A 37 18.00 -6.62 -2.15
C ALA A 37 18.76 -5.48 -2.83
N ILE A 38 18.97 -4.35 -2.15
CA ILE A 38 19.66 -3.20 -2.73
C ILE A 38 21.09 -3.58 -3.14
N GLY A 39 21.40 -3.36 -4.42
CA GLY A 39 22.70 -3.68 -5.02
C GLY A 39 22.89 -5.17 -5.30
N LYS A 40 21.88 -6.01 -5.06
CA LYS A 40 21.89 -7.47 -5.23
C LYS A 40 20.72 -7.97 -6.09
N TRP A 41 20.24 -7.12 -7.00
CA TRP A 41 19.18 -7.52 -7.92
C TRP A 41 19.64 -8.69 -8.82
N PRO A 42 18.71 -9.57 -9.23
CA PRO A 42 19.04 -10.69 -10.09
C PRO A 42 19.65 -10.24 -11.43
N ASP A 43 20.55 -11.06 -11.96
CA ASP A 43 21.15 -10.86 -13.28
C ASP A 43 20.36 -11.55 -14.40
N ASP A 44 20.82 -11.41 -15.64
CA ASP A 44 20.18 -12.02 -16.82
C ASP A 44 20.05 -13.55 -16.72
N SER A 45 20.93 -14.23 -15.98
CA SER A 45 20.88 -15.68 -15.81
C SER A 45 19.66 -16.13 -15.00
N PHE A 46 19.20 -15.30 -14.06
CA PHE A 46 17.95 -15.50 -13.35
C PHE A 46 16.76 -15.37 -14.30
N PHE A 47 16.75 -14.32 -15.12
CA PHE A 47 15.64 -14.00 -16.02
C PHE A 47 15.51 -14.96 -17.21
N ALA A 48 16.61 -15.56 -17.67
CA ALA A 48 16.61 -16.54 -18.74
C ALA A 48 15.77 -17.80 -18.44
N LYS A 49 15.57 -18.11 -17.15
CA LYS A 49 14.77 -19.27 -16.69
C LYS A 49 13.28 -18.96 -16.50
N LYS A 50 12.87 -17.71 -16.73
CA LYS A 50 11.50 -17.20 -16.50
C LYS A 50 10.75 -17.05 -17.82
N ASP A 51 9.42 -17.02 -17.76
CA ASP A 51 8.58 -16.90 -18.95
C ASP A 51 8.41 -15.44 -19.39
N SER A 52 8.93 -15.12 -20.58
CA SER A 52 8.86 -13.80 -21.20
C SER A 52 7.75 -13.69 -22.27
N SER A 53 6.82 -14.64 -22.34
CA SER A 53 5.78 -14.64 -23.37
C SER A 53 4.83 -13.45 -23.19
N LEU A 54 4.58 -12.72 -24.29
CA LEU A 54 3.66 -11.57 -24.32
C LEU A 54 2.29 -11.95 -23.73
N LYS A 55 1.76 -13.12 -24.11
CA LYS A 55 0.45 -13.60 -23.66
C LYS A 55 0.34 -13.68 -22.14
N LYS A 56 1.33 -14.28 -21.46
CA LYS A 56 1.27 -14.45 -20.00
C LYS A 56 1.56 -13.14 -19.27
N ASN A 57 2.56 -12.39 -19.72
CA ASN A 57 2.94 -11.12 -19.08
C ASN A 57 1.82 -10.07 -19.19
N THR A 58 1.20 -9.90 -20.37
CA THR A 58 0.05 -8.99 -20.51
C THR A 58 -1.17 -9.48 -19.72
N ALA A 59 -1.39 -10.79 -19.62
CA ALA A 59 -2.46 -11.34 -18.79
C ALA A 59 -2.22 -11.06 -17.30
N PHE A 60 -0.96 -11.16 -16.84
CA PHE A 60 -0.57 -10.81 -15.47
C PHE A 60 -0.83 -9.33 -15.16
N VAL A 61 -0.42 -8.40 -16.04
CA VAL A 61 -0.71 -6.96 -15.87
C VAL A 61 -2.22 -6.72 -15.75
N LYS A 62 -3.05 -7.38 -16.58
CA LYS A 62 -4.51 -7.27 -16.48
C LYS A 62 -5.06 -7.85 -15.18
N LYS A 63 -4.50 -8.96 -14.69
CA LYS A 63 -4.89 -9.57 -13.41
C LYS A 63 -4.52 -8.67 -12.23
N VAL A 64 -3.36 -8.02 -12.26
CA VAL A 64 -2.98 -6.98 -11.28
C VAL A 64 -4.09 -5.94 -11.22
N VAL A 65 -4.45 -5.31 -12.34
CA VAL A 65 -5.56 -4.32 -12.40
C VAL A 65 -6.88 -4.91 -11.87
N SER A 66 -7.28 -6.10 -12.33
CA SER A 66 -8.56 -6.73 -11.97
C SER A 66 -8.63 -7.27 -10.53
N SER A 67 -7.49 -7.64 -9.95
CA SER A 67 -7.41 -8.11 -8.55
C SER A 67 -7.52 -6.94 -7.58
N PHE A 68 -7.19 -5.73 -8.04
CA PHE A 68 -7.23 -4.52 -7.24
C PHE A 68 -8.51 -3.69 -7.45
N GLY A 69 -9.17 -3.78 -8.61
CA GLY A 69 -10.39 -3.06 -8.94
C GLY A 69 -11.62 -3.96 -9.03
N ILE A 70 -12.45 -3.96 -7.98
CA ILE A 70 -13.80 -4.53 -7.92
C ILE A 70 -13.87 -5.99 -8.37
N ILE A 71 -13.93 -6.92 -7.40
CA ILE A 71 -14.84 -8.08 -7.48
C ILE A 71 -14.90 -8.83 -6.13
N TYR A 72 -16.14 -9.12 -5.73
CA TYR A 72 -16.67 -9.98 -4.64
C TYR A 72 -16.59 -9.56 -3.17
N SER A 73 -17.76 -9.13 -2.70
CA SER A 73 -18.16 -8.90 -1.31
C SER A 73 -18.60 -10.18 -0.55
N LEU A 74 -18.28 -11.41 -1.01
CA LEU A 74 -18.92 -12.61 -0.43
C LEU A 74 -18.05 -13.83 -0.06
N LYS A 75 -16.74 -13.91 -0.35
CA LYS A 75 -15.92 -15.07 0.11
C LYS A 75 -14.46 -14.69 0.39
N ARG A 76 -14.12 -14.41 1.66
CA ARG A 76 -12.76 -14.06 2.14
C ARG A 76 -11.72 -15.14 1.78
N ASN A 77 -12.04 -16.42 1.96
CA ASN A 77 -11.11 -17.53 1.71
C ASN A 77 -10.79 -17.77 0.21
N PHE A 78 -11.65 -17.31 -0.71
CA PHE A 78 -11.41 -17.42 -2.16
C PHE A 78 -10.48 -16.30 -2.68
N LEU A 79 -10.33 -15.22 -1.91
CA LEU A 79 -9.46 -14.09 -2.23
C LEU A 79 -8.00 -14.41 -1.89
N ASP A 80 -7.74 -15.05 -0.75
CA ASP A 80 -6.38 -15.39 -0.33
C ASP A 80 -5.73 -16.43 -1.26
N SER A 81 -6.49 -17.44 -1.70
CA SER A 81 -6.01 -18.41 -2.69
C SER A 81 -5.64 -17.77 -4.04
N GLN A 82 -6.34 -16.69 -4.44
CA GLN A 82 -6.02 -15.97 -5.67
C GLN A 82 -4.82 -15.03 -5.50
N LYS A 83 -4.65 -14.44 -4.32
CA LYS A 83 -3.49 -13.63 -3.95
C LYS A 83 -2.21 -14.47 -3.98
N ASP A 84 -2.25 -15.66 -3.39
CA ASP A 84 -1.12 -16.60 -3.42
C ASP A 84 -0.85 -17.11 -4.84
N ALA A 85 -1.90 -17.39 -5.62
CA ALA A 85 -1.76 -17.75 -7.03
C ALA A 85 -1.12 -16.62 -7.86
N LEU A 86 -1.44 -15.35 -7.58
CA LEU A 86 -0.83 -14.21 -8.27
C LEU A 86 0.66 -14.08 -7.94
N LEU A 87 1.05 -14.27 -6.68
CA LEU A 87 2.46 -14.28 -6.29
C LEU A 87 3.21 -15.48 -6.90
N ALA A 88 2.59 -16.66 -6.94
CA ALA A 88 3.17 -17.82 -7.59
C ALA A 88 3.33 -17.62 -9.12
N GLU A 89 2.35 -16.97 -9.77
CA GLU A 89 2.44 -16.60 -11.18
C GLU A 89 3.57 -15.59 -11.40
N PHE A 90 3.67 -14.54 -10.56
CA PHE A 90 4.79 -13.60 -10.57
C PHE A 90 6.15 -14.30 -10.49
N GLU A 91 6.28 -15.33 -9.64
CA GLU A 91 7.52 -16.11 -9.52
C GLU A 91 7.93 -16.79 -10.82
N SER A 92 6.99 -17.11 -11.71
CA SER A 92 7.27 -17.77 -12.99
C SER A 92 7.60 -16.81 -14.14
N LEU A 93 7.30 -15.51 -14.00
CA LEU A 93 7.34 -14.54 -15.08
C LEU A 93 8.61 -13.67 -15.11
N ASN A 94 8.97 -13.25 -16.31
CA ASN A 94 9.93 -12.18 -16.58
C ASN A 94 9.18 -10.91 -17.01
N LEU A 95 8.98 -9.99 -16.07
CA LEU A 95 8.28 -8.73 -16.29
C LEU A 95 9.23 -7.57 -16.61
N SER A 96 10.51 -7.80 -16.95
CA SER A 96 11.46 -6.70 -17.20
C SER A 96 11.00 -5.71 -18.27
N LYS A 97 10.13 -6.14 -19.19
CA LYS A 97 9.53 -5.29 -20.23
C LYS A 97 8.18 -4.66 -19.84
N TYR A 98 7.66 -4.97 -18.65
CA TYR A 98 6.32 -4.59 -18.19
C TYR A 98 6.35 -3.92 -16.81
N VAL A 99 7.52 -3.54 -16.29
CA VAL A 99 7.68 -2.98 -14.94
C VAL A 99 6.87 -1.69 -14.79
N GLU A 100 6.94 -0.81 -15.79
CA GLU A 100 6.20 0.46 -15.82
C GLU A 100 4.68 0.25 -15.90
N GLU A 101 4.22 -0.71 -16.72
CA GLU A 101 2.81 -1.04 -16.85
C GLU A 101 2.26 -1.65 -15.57
N VAL A 102 3.02 -2.51 -14.89
CA VAL A 102 2.64 -3.04 -13.57
C VAL A 102 2.57 -1.91 -12.54
N ALA A 103 3.56 -1.02 -12.51
CA ALA A 103 3.57 0.14 -11.62
C ALA A 103 2.32 1.02 -11.84
N THR A 104 2.05 1.40 -13.09
CA THR A 104 0.88 2.20 -13.46
C THR A 104 -0.43 1.51 -13.11
N ALA A 105 -0.54 0.21 -13.41
CA ALA A 105 -1.70 -0.61 -13.09
C ALA A 105 -2.03 -0.62 -11.58
N ILE A 106 -1.00 -0.68 -10.73
CA ILE A 106 -1.19 -0.65 -9.27
C ILE A 106 -1.69 0.73 -8.82
N VAL A 107 -1.10 1.82 -9.30
CA VAL A 107 -1.48 3.18 -8.88
C VAL A 107 -2.90 3.53 -9.34
N GLU A 108 -3.30 3.13 -10.55
CA GLU A 108 -4.63 3.43 -11.09
C GLU A 108 -5.76 2.59 -10.48
N ALA A 109 -5.41 1.46 -9.86
CA ALA A 109 -6.40 0.55 -9.33
C ALA A 109 -7.21 1.12 -8.15
N LYS A 110 -8.47 0.71 -8.06
CA LYS A 110 -9.37 1.09 -6.96
C LYS A 110 -9.25 0.15 -5.77
N ILE A 111 -8.17 0.34 -5.01
CA ILE A 111 -7.77 -0.51 -3.89
C ILE A 111 -8.69 -0.34 -2.68
N LYS A 112 -8.92 -1.43 -1.93
CA LYS A 112 -9.53 -1.40 -0.60
C LYS A 112 -8.44 -1.44 0.47
N THR A 113 -8.69 -0.83 1.62
CA THR A 113 -7.77 -0.88 2.77
C THR A 113 -7.40 -2.31 3.17
N THR A 114 -8.35 -3.25 3.08
CA THR A 114 -8.12 -4.67 3.38
C THR A 114 -7.14 -5.37 2.45
N ASP A 115 -6.86 -4.79 1.28
CA ASP A 115 -5.95 -5.36 0.29
C ASP A 115 -4.53 -4.76 0.36
N ILE A 116 -4.32 -3.70 1.15
CA ILE A 116 -3.01 -3.08 1.34
C ILE A 116 -1.93 -4.10 1.73
N PRO A 117 -2.13 -5.01 2.72
CA PRO A 117 -1.09 -5.97 3.09
C PRO A 117 -0.60 -6.85 1.93
N PHE A 118 -1.50 -7.22 1.02
CA PHE A 118 -1.14 -8.00 -0.16
C PHE A 118 -0.39 -7.17 -1.20
N ILE A 119 -0.84 -5.92 -1.43
CA ILE A 119 -0.19 -5.01 -2.37
C ILE A 119 1.24 -4.71 -1.93
N LEU A 120 1.46 -4.52 -0.62
CA LEU A 120 2.81 -4.34 -0.07
C LEU A 120 3.71 -5.55 -0.37
N LYS A 121 3.19 -6.78 -0.24
CA LYS A 121 3.94 -8.00 -0.60
C LYS A 121 4.28 -8.04 -2.09
N LEU A 122 3.34 -7.70 -2.98
CA LEU A 122 3.60 -7.66 -4.42
C LEU A 122 4.61 -6.57 -4.79
N CYS A 123 4.44 -5.35 -4.28
CA CYS A 123 5.37 -4.24 -4.53
C CYS A 123 6.77 -4.54 -3.98
N SER A 124 6.88 -5.17 -2.81
CA SER A 124 8.14 -5.64 -2.25
C SER A 124 8.80 -6.70 -3.15
N ALA A 125 8.03 -7.66 -3.68
CA ALA A 125 8.55 -8.67 -4.60
C ALA A 125 9.02 -8.06 -5.94
N MET A 126 8.26 -7.09 -6.49
CA MET A 126 8.68 -6.32 -7.66
C MET A 126 9.98 -5.55 -7.40
N HIS A 127 10.07 -4.85 -6.26
CA HIS A 127 11.25 -4.08 -5.87
C HIS A 127 12.51 -4.95 -5.69
N GLN A 128 12.36 -6.15 -5.11
CA GLN A 128 13.47 -7.09 -4.95
C GLN A 128 13.94 -7.70 -6.29
N ARG A 129 13.08 -7.70 -7.32
CA ARG A 129 13.39 -8.31 -8.62
C ARG A 129 13.86 -7.31 -9.68
N TYR A 130 13.32 -6.09 -9.69
CA TYR A 130 13.58 -5.10 -10.73
C TYR A 130 14.12 -3.82 -10.08
N SER A 131 15.36 -3.46 -10.43
CA SER A 131 16.07 -2.33 -9.81
C SER A 131 15.45 -0.96 -10.10
N ASP A 132 14.72 -0.84 -11.21
CA ASP A 132 14.05 0.37 -11.70
C ASP A 132 12.59 0.50 -11.23
N PHE A 133 12.03 -0.54 -10.59
CA PHE A 133 10.64 -0.53 -10.15
C PHE A 133 10.34 0.62 -9.19
N GLY A 134 11.21 0.87 -8.20
CA GLY A 134 11.00 1.95 -7.22
C GLY A 134 10.85 3.33 -7.86
N SER A 135 11.73 3.66 -8.80
CA SER A 135 11.70 4.94 -9.52
C SER A 135 10.49 5.06 -10.45
N LEU A 136 10.21 4.02 -11.25
CA LEU A 136 9.05 4.01 -12.16
C LEU A 136 7.73 4.11 -11.38
N PHE A 137 7.65 3.44 -10.22
CA PHE A 137 6.47 3.46 -9.38
C PHE A 137 6.27 4.82 -8.71
N LEU A 138 7.34 5.47 -8.25
CA LEU A 138 7.26 6.82 -7.71
C LEU A 138 6.77 7.82 -8.76
N ASP A 139 7.24 7.71 -10.00
CA ASP A 139 6.80 8.59 -11.09
C ASP A 139 5.32 8.38 -11.45
N ALA A 140 4.84 7.13 -11.44
CA ALA A 140 3.41 6.83 -11.57
C ALA A 140 2.58 7.47 -10.44
N TRP A 141 3.05 7.41 -9.19
CA TRP A 141 2.40 8.06 -8.06
C TRP A 141 2.39 9.58 -8.16
N LYS A 142 3.49 10.21 -8.59
CA LYS A 142 3.55 11.66 -8.83
C LYS A 142 2.49 12.10 -9.82
N LYS A 143 2.33 11.36 -10.93
CA LYS A 143 1.31 11.64 -11.94
C LYS A 143 -0.09 11.65 -11.33
N VAL A 144 -0.46 10.60 -10.58
CA VAL A 144 -1.82 10.47 -9.99
C VAL A 144 -2.06 11.40 -8.80
N LEU A 145 -1.06 11.67 -7.97
CA LEU A 145 -1.21 12.59 -6.84
C LEU A 145 -1.18 14.07 -7.30
N SER A 146 -0.46 14.39 -8.37
CA SER A 146 -0.43 15.74 -8.92
C SER A 146 -1.75 16.17 -9.58
N THR A 147 -2.59 15.24 -10.04
CA THR A 147 -3.95 15.58 -10.53
C THR A 147 -4.89 16.02 -9.41
N ASN A 148 -4.56 15.71 -8.15
CA ASN A 148 -5.39 16.08 -7.00
C ASN A 148 -5.17 17.52 -6.51
N LYS A 149 -4.38 18.34 -7.23
CA LYS A 149 -4.19 19.78 -6.91
C LYS A 149 -5.52 20.54 -6.80
N ASP A 150 -6.53 20.12 -7.55
CA ASP A 150 -7.91 20.56 -7.37
C ASP A 150 -8.74 19.45 -6.73
N LEU A 151 -8.91 19.54 -5.41
CA LEU A 151 -9.65 18.55 -4.62
C LEU A 151 -11.13 18.45 -5.02
N LYS A 152 -11.72 19.46 -5.69
CA LYS A 152 -13.14 19.45 -6.08
C LYS A 152 -13.48 18.36 -7.08
N HIS A 153 -12.52 17.98 -7.92
CA HIS A 153 -12.68 16.93 -8.93
C HIS A 153 -11.94 15.64 -8.58
N ALA A 154 -11.23 15.62 -7.44
CA ALA A 154 -10.50 14.46 -6.99
C ALA A 154 -11.43 13.36 -6.47
N ASN A 155 -11.05 12.09 -6.70
CA ASN A 155 -11.73 10.96 -6.07
C ASN A 155 -11.23 10.79 -4.63
N LEU A 156 -11.84 11.54 -3.70
CA LEU A 156 -11.47 11.56 -2.29
C LEU A 156 -11.53 10.18 -1.60
N SER A 157 -12.43 9.30 -2.07
CA SER A 157 -12.51 7.93 -1.55
C SER A 157 -11.29 7.09 -1.93
N LYS A 158 -10.77 7.27 -3.15
CA LYS A 158 -9.54 6.62 -3.61
C LYS A 158 -8.33 7.25 -2.91
N LEU A 159 -8.25 8.59 -2.88
CA LEU A 159 -7.16 9.34 -2.25
C LEU A 159 -6.93 8.90 -0.79
N ARG A 160 -8.00 8.65 -0.04
CA ARG A 160 -7.90 8.12 1.33
C ARG A 160 -7.13 6.81 1.45
N VAL A 161 -7.37 5.86 0.54
CA VAL A 161 -6.68 4.56 0.55
C VAL A 161 -5.28 4.69 -0.03
N ASP A 162 -5.14 5.52 -1.07
CA ASP A 162 -3.87 5.82 -1.72
C ASP A 162 -2.85 6.41 -0.74
N LEU A 163 -3.25 7.35 0.12
CA LEU A 163 -2.35 7.95 1.12
C LEU A 163 -1.86 6.93 2.14
N ALA A 164 -2.72 6.01 2.58
CA ALA A 164 -2.34 4.93 3.48
C ALA A 164 -1.34 3.97 2.82
N LEU A 165 -1.64 3.52 1.59
CA LEU A 165 -0.73 2.66 0.83
C LEU A 165 0.60 3.35 0.53
N PHE A 166 0.58 4.62 0.12
CA PHE A 166 1.78 5.38 -0.22
C PHE A 166 2.69 5.57 1.00
N ALA A 167 2.12 5.83 2.18
CA ALA A 167 2.89 5.86 3.43
C ALA A 167 3.50 4.50 3.76
N ASP A 168 2.75 3.41 3.66
CA ASP A 168 3.29 2.07 3.93
C ASP A 168 4.40 1.67 2.95
N LEU A 169 4.29 2.06 1.67
CA LEU A 169 5.33 1.83 0.66
C LEU A 169 6.64 2.56 0.99
N ASN A 170 6.54 3.77 1.55
CA ASN A 170 7.69 4.49 2.11
C ASN A 170 8.24 3.76 3.34
N THR A 171 7.37 3.31 4.26
CA THR A 171 7.77 2.58 5.48
C THR A 171 8.52 1.29 5.16
N ILE A 172 8.12 0.53 4.13
CA ILE A 172 8.80 -0.70 3.72
C ILE A 172 9.99 -0.45 2.79
N GLY A 173 10.37 0.80 2.53
CA GLY A 173 11.58 1.15 1.78
C GLY A 173 11.53 0.86 0.28
N VAL A 174 10.33 0.79 -0.33
CA VAL A 174 10.19 0.65 -1.80
C VAL A 174 10.64 1.93 -2.50
N PHE A 175 10.27 3.09 -1.96
CA PHE A 175 10.75 4.39 -2.42
C PHE A 175 12.02 4.77 -1.68
N ARG A 176 13.03 5.23 -2.42
CA ARG A 176 14.35 5.57 -1.86
C ARG A 176 14.65 7.07 -1.95
N GLU A 177 13.92 7.75 -2.83
CA GLU A 177 14.07 9.15 -3.13
C GLU A 177 13.43 9.98 -2.02
N PRO A 178 14.13 10.96 -1.42
CA PRO A 178 13.54 11.85 -0.41
C PRO A 178 12.31 12.64 -0.91
N GLU A 179 12.12 12.68 -2.22
CA GLU A 179 10.97 13.29 -2.87
C GLU A 179 9.65 12.58 -2.54
N SER A 180 9.66 11.26 -2.33
CA SER A 180 8.48 10.49 -1.93
C SER A 180 7.87 11.04 -0.63
N MET A 181 8.69 11.28 0.38
CA MET A 181 8.29 11.90 1.65
C MET A 181 7.70 13.31 1.45
N ARG A 182 8.34 14.13 0.60
CA ARG A 182 7.85 15.48 0.27
C ARG A 182 6.50 15.43 -0.45
N LEU A 183 6.31 14.45 -1.34
CA LEU A 183 5.05 14.25 -2.03
C LEU A 183 3.93 13.92 -1.04
N LEU A 184 4.15 12.98 -0.11
CA LEU A 184 3.15 12.67 0.93
C LEU A 184 2.82 13.90 1.78
N ALA A 185 3.83 14.61 2.26
CA ALA A 185 3.64 15.84 3.04
C ALA A 185 2.85 16.91 2.28
N SER A 186 3.12 17.06 0.97
CA SER A 186 2.39 18.01 0.12
C SER A 186 0.91 17.67 0.00
N GLN A 187 0.56 16.38 -0.13
CA GLN A 187 -0.84 15.94 -0.23
C GLN A 187 -1.59 16.14 1.09
N LEU A 188 -0.96 15.82 2.22
CA LEU A 188 -1.55 16.08 3.54
C LEU A 188 -1.75 17.57 3.79
N THR A 189 -0.77 18.39 3.41
CA THR A 189 -0.84 19.86 3.50
C THR A 189 -1.98 20.40 2.64
N LEU A 190 -2.15 19.88 1.41
CA LEU A 190 -3.23 20.27 0.51
C LEU A 190 -4.60 19.95 1.12
N LEU A 191 -4.78 18.77 1.72
CA LEU A 191 -6.03 18.37 2.36
C LEU A 191 -6.39 19.24 3.57
N ILE A 192 -5.39 19.60 4.39
CA ILE A 192 -5.59 20.42 5.58
C ILE A 192 -5.88 21.88 5.19
N ASN A 193 -5.06 22.46 4.33
CA ASN A 193 -5.19 23.87 3.94
C ASN A 193 -6.36 24.11 2.97
N GLY A 194 -6.79 23.09 2.24
CA GLY A 194 -7.91 23.16 1.30
C GLY A 194 -9.29 23.14 1.96
N ASP A 195 -9.38 23.01 3.28
CA ASP A 195 -10.64 22.74 3.99
C ASP A 195 -10.61 23.25 5.44
N LEU A 196 -10.54 24.58 5.57
CA LEU A 196 -10.42 25.29 6.85
C LEU A 196 -11.77 25.65 7.49
N GLU A 197 -12.87 25.59 6.74
CA GLU A 197 -14.21 26.00 7.19
C GLU A 197 -15.16 24.82 7.33
N THR A 198 -15.24 23.96 6.31
CA THR A 198 -16.24 22.89 6.22
C THR A 198 -15.79 21.56 6.79
N PHE A 199 -14.49 21.36 6.98
CA PHE A 199 -13.87 20.13 7.50
C PHE A 199 -14.31 18.83 6.77
N SER A 200 -14.62 18.92 5.48
CA SER A 200 -14.97 17.79 4.60
C SER A 200 -13.86 16.73 4.44
N ASN A 201 -12.59 17.11 4.53
CA ASN A 201 -11.40 16.27 4.38
C ASN A 201 -10.99 15.59 5.70
N ILE A 202 -11.57 15.97 6.84
CA ILE A 202 -11.15 15.47 8.16
C ILE A 202 -11.20 13.94 8.24
N GLY A 203 -12.18 13.31 7.59
CA GLY A 203 -12.31 11.86 7.54
C GLY A 203 -11.13 11.16 6.85
N ILE A 204 -10.51 11.83 5.87
CA ILE A 204 -9.32 11.34 5.16
C ILE A 204 -8.10 11.44 6.07
N ILE A 205 -7.91 12.60 6.72
CA ILE A 205 -6.81 12.83 7.66
C ILE A 205 -6.89 11.87 8.85
N CYS A 206 -8.07 11.70 9.45
CA CYS A 206 -8.25 10.73 10.52
C CYS A 206 -8.00 9.29 10.07
N SER A 207 -8.35 8.94 8.83
CA SER A 207 -8.04 7.62 8.27
C SER A 207 -6.54 7.42 8.13
N PHE A 208 -5.82 8.43 7.63
CA PHE A 208 -4.37 8.41 7.53
C PHE A 208 -3.73 8.27 8.90
N CYS A 209 -4.13 9.10 9.88
CA CYS A 209 -3.57 9.04 11.23
C CYS A 209 -3.83 7.70 11.92
N ARG A 210 -5.00 7.07 11.72
CA ARG A 210 -5.28 5.74 12.29
C ARG A 210 -4.44 4.63 11.66
N HIS A 211 -4.13 4.75 10.38
CA HIS A 211 -3.36 3.73 9.65
C HIS A 211 -1.86 3.86 9.88
N CYS A 212 -1.37 5.11 9.92
CA CYS A 212 0.05 5.44 9.94
C CYS A 212 0.52 5.92 11.32
N SER A 213 -0.29 5.80 12.38
CA SER A 213 -0.01 6.36 13.70
C SER A 213 1.35 5.94 14.24
N ASP A 214 1.69 4.67 14.06
CA ASP A 214 2.81 4.05 14.77
C ASP A 214 4.13 4.39 14.07
N ASP A 215 4.17 4.30 12.74
CA ASP A 215 5.39 4.50 11.95
C ASP A 215 5.69 5.98 11.67
N TRP A 216 4.66 6.84 11.56
CA TRP A 216 4.82 8.21 11.06
C TRP A 216 4.58 9.30 12.10
N ILE A 217 3.67 9.07 13.05
CA ILE A 217 3.17 10.13 13.94
C ILE A 217 3.50 9.84 15.41
N GLY A 218 3.86 8.60 15.75
CA GLY A 218 4.12 8.15 17.13
C GLY A 218 2.91 8.28 18.04
N LEU A 219 1.68 8.16 17.51
CA LEU A 219 0.45 8.40 18.28
C LEU A 219 -0.16 7.10 18.80
N ILE A 220 -0.30 6.99 20.12
CA ILE A 220 -1.10 5.92 20.72
C ILE A 220 -2.50 6.49 21.04
N PRO A 221 -3.60 5.90 20.51
CA PRO A 221 -4.95 6.37 20.80
C PRO A 221 -5.24 6.41 22.30
N ARG A 222 -5.97 7.43 22.75
CA ARG A 222 -6.30 7.62 24.18
C ARG A 222 -7.03 6.40 24.76
N ARG A 223 -7.95 5.80 23.99
CA ARG A 223 -8.71 4.61 24.40
C ARG A 223 -7.83 3.39 24.70
N VAL A 224 -6.65 3.31 24.07
CA VAL A 224 -5.67 2.24 24.30
C VAL A 224 -4.80 2.53 25.52
N ARG A 225 -4.48 3.82 25.76
CA ARG A 225 -3.61 4.24 26.88
C ARG A 225 -4.26 4.13 28.26
N TYR A 226 -5.58 4.27 28.34
CA TYR A 226 -6.31 4.38 29.61
C TYR A 226 -7.39 3.31 29.73
N VAL A 227 -7.15 2.09 29.23
CA VAL A 227 -8.03 0.95 29.53
C VAL A 227 -8.06 0.79 31.05
N GLN A 228 -9.25 0.92 31.65
CA GLN A 228 -9.47 0.86 33.09
C GLN A 228 -9.89 -0.53 33.52
#